data_AF-A0A8T1TW07-F1
#
_entry.id   AF-A0A8T1TW07-F1
#
_cell.length_a   1.000
_cell.length_b   1.000
_cell.length_c   1.000
_cell.angle_alpha   90.00
_cell.angle_beta   90.00
_cell.angle_gamma   90.00
#
_symmetry.space_group_name_H-M   'P 1'
#
loop_
_entity.id
_entity.type
_entity.pdbx_description
1 polymer ?
#
loop_
_entity_poly.entity_id
_entity_poly.type
_entity_poly.pdbx_seq_one_letter_code
_entity_poly.pdbx_strand_id
1 'polypeptide(L)'
;MLKRYVELRHLDADDAGIMELMPSHRQENRLKVLPGELGYFQSVTMKLQDNGMRLLDVRDIFDALIKKHSAVGTYLTASAAIVKDPDFESACVLALS
;
A
#
# COMPACT_ATOMS: atom_id res chain seq x y z
N MET A 1 -5.95 11.11 10.69
CA MET A 1 -5.95 12.32 9.84
C MET A 1 -6.91 12.20 8.65
N LEU A 2 -6.72 11.28 7.71
CA LEU A 2 -7.60 11.15 6.52
C LEU A 2 -9.06 10.81 6.83
N LYS A 3 -9.30 9.86 7.73
CA LYS A 3 -10.67 9.52 8.19
C LYS A 3 -11.40 10.75 8.74
N ARG A 4 -10.72 11.50 9.62
CA ARG A 4 -11.20 12.76 10.19
C ARG A 4 -11.45 13.83 9.12
N TYR A 5 -10.60 13.95 8.11
CA TYR A 5 -10.85 14.86 6.98
C TYR A 5 -12.16 14.49 6.26
N VAL A 6 -12.37 13.21 5.93
CA VAL A 6 -13.59 12.75 5.24
C VAL A 6 -14.85 13.03 6.05
N GLU A 7 -14.79 12.86 7.37
CA GLU A 7 -15.90 13.13 8.30
C GLU A 7 -16.21 14.63 8.42
N LEU A 8 -15.19 15.50 8.38
CA LEU A 8 -15.34 16.93 8.64
C LEU A 8 -15.43 17.80 7.37
N ARG A 9 -15.19 17.25 6.16
CA ARG A 9 -15.14 18.03 4.91
C ARG A 9 -16.43 18.75 4.51
N HIS A 10 -17.52 18.48 5.22
CA HIS A 10 -18.83 19.08 5.00
C HIS A 10 -19.09 20.30 5.90
N LEU A 11 -18.23 20.54 6.89
CA LEU A 11 -18.30 21.71 7.75
C LEU A 11 -17.65 22.88 7.00
N ASP A 12 -18.40 23.96 6.84
CA ASP A 12 -17.94 25.25 6.30
C ASP A 12 -17.56 25.26 4.80
N ALA A 13 -18.27 24.49 3.97
CA ALA A 13 -18.08 24.48 2.51
C ALA A 13 -18.48 25.80 1.81
N ASP A 14 -19.14 26.72 2.52
CA ASP A 14 -19.61 28.02 1.98
C ASP A 14 -18.67 29.19 2.32
N ASP A 15 -17.66 28.97 3.17
CA ASP A 15 -16.64 29.99 3.46
C ASP A 15 -15.66 30.07 2.27
N ALA A 16 -15.56 31.23 1.65
CA ALA A 16 -14.73 31.45 0.47
C ALA A 16 -13.24 31.18 0.71
N GLY A 17 -12.73 31.45 1.92
CA GLY A 17 -11.34 31.15 2.28
C GLY A 17 -11.11 29.66 2.50
N ILE A 18 -12.10 28.93 3.02
CA ILE A 18 -12.03 27.48 3.18
C ILE A 18 -12.17 26.77 1.84
N MET A 19 -13.05 27.24 0.95
CA MET A 19 -13.21 26.68 -0.40
C MET A 19 -11.91 26.67 -1.21
N GLU A 20 -11.08 27.70 -1.10
CA GLU A 20 -9.79 27.75 -1.80
C GLU A 20 -8.80 26.68 -1.29
N LEU A 21 -8.96 26.23 -0.04
CA LEU A 21 -8.14 25.19 0.57
C LEU A 21 -8.69 23.77 0.34
N MET A 22 -9.89 23.64 -0.22
CA MET A 22 -10.50 22.35 -0.47
C MET A 22 -9.82 21.64 -1.64
N PRO A 23 -9.62 20.30 -1.55
CA PRO A 23 -9.10 19.53 -2.65
C PRO A 23 -10.04 19.62 -3.86
N SER A 24 -9.46 19.64 -5.06
CA SER A 24 -10.23 19.47 -6.29
C SER A 24 -11.02 18.17 -6.26
N HIS A 25 -12.10 18.10 -7.04
CA HIS A 25 -12.91 16.88 -7.16
C HIS A 25 -12.07 15.61 -7.49
N ARG A 26 -11.01 15.77 -8.30
CA ARG A 26 -10.06 14.70 -8.60
C ARG A 26 -9.28 14.26 -7.37
N GLN A 27 -8.79 15.20 -6.56
CA GLN A 27 -8.11 14.90 -5.31
C GLN A 27 -9.06 14.30 -4.28
N GLU A 28 -10.29 14.79 -4.16
CA GLU A 28 -11.31 14.19 -3.28
C GLU A 28 -11.57 12.73 -3.61
N ASN A 29 -11.73 12.39 -4.89
CA ASN A 29 -11.94 11.01 -5.30
C ASN A 29 -10.76 10.11 -4.92
N ARG A 30 -9.52 10.62 -5.02
CA ARG A 30 -8.33 9.90 -4.52
C ARG A 30 -8.36 9.73 -3.00
N LEU A 31 -8.75 10.77 -2.26
CA LEU A 31 -8.85 10.74 -0.80
C LEU A 31 -9.91 9.75 -0.30
N LYS A 32 -10.98 9.49 -1.07
CA LYS A 32 -12.01 8.49 -0.72
C LYS A 32 -11.49 7.05 -0.82
N VAL A 33 -10.59 6.76 -1.76
CA VAL A 33 -10.03 5.41 -1.97
C VAL A 33 -8.88 5.12 -1.01
N LEU A 34 -8.09 6.15 -0.66
CA LEU A 34 -6.86 6.02 0.11
C LEU A 34 -7.00 5.30 1.47
N PRO A 35 -8.07 5.50 2.27
CA PRO A 35 -8.24 4.77 3.53
C PRO A 35 -8.32 3.25 3.35
N GLY A 36 -8.97 2.79 2.28
CA GLY A 36 -9.06 1.36 1.96
C GLY A 36 -7.69 0.79 1.59
N GLU A 37 -6.93 1.52 0.78
CA GLU A 37 -5.57 1.12 0.40
C GLU A 37 -4.63 1.10 1.61
N LEU A 38 -4.64 2.13 2.44
CA LEU A 38 -3.85 2.18 3.66
C LEU A 38 -4.24 1.06 4.64
N GLY A 39 -5.53 0.75 4.78
CA GLY A 39 -6.01 -0.37 5.59
C GLY A 39 -5.53 -1.72 5.06
N TYR A 40 -5.53 -1.89 3.73
CA TYR A 40 -4.99 -3.09 3.10
C TYR A 40 -3.47 -3.23 3.35
N PHE A 41 -2.69 -2.17 3.10
CA PHE A 41 -1.25 -2.19 3.39
C PHE A 41 -0.96 -2.45 4.86
N GLN A 42 -1.72 -1.84 5.77
CA GLN A 42 -1.59 -2.08 7.21
C GLN A 42 -1.84 -3.55 7.57
N SER A 43 -2.89 -4.16 7.02
CA SER A 43 -3.19 -5.58 7.26
C SER A 43 -2.05 -6.48 6.79
N VAL A 44 -1.51 -6.19 5.59
CA VAL A 44 -0.39 -6.95 5.03
C VAL A 44 0.88 -6.78 5.85
N THR A 45 1.24 -5.55 6.25
CA THR A 45 2.44 -5.31 7.07
C THR A 45 2.31 -5.94 8.45
N MET A 46 1.13 -5.93 9.06
CA MET A 46 0.88 -6.65 10.31
C MET A 46 1.06 -8.15 10.14
N LYS A 47 0.56 -8.74 9.04
CA LYS A 47 0.76 -10.17 8.74
C LYS A 47 2.24 -10.52 8.57
N LEU A 48 3.01 -9.66 7.90
CA LEU A 48 4.45 -9.84 7.71
C LEU A 48 5.27 -9.74 9.00
N GLN A 49 4.73 -9.13 10.05
CA GLN A 49 5.35 -9.03 11.37
C GLN A 49 5.01 -10.21 12.30
N ASP A 50 4.22 -11.17 11.83
CA ASP A 50 3.90 -12.37 12.61
C ASP A 50 5.11 -13.31 12.72
N ASN A 51 5.35 -13.84 13.91
CA ASN A 51 6.50 -14.68 14.23
C ASN A 51 6.48 -16.03 13.48
N GLY A 52 5.31 -16.46 13.02
CA GLY A 52 5.11 -17.72 12.31
C GLY A 52 5.38 -17.67 10.81
N MET A 53 5.72 -16.51 10.24
CA MET A 53 5.83 -16.36 8.78
C MET A 53 7.05 -17.08 8.21
N ARG A 54 6.80 -17.94 7.22
CA ARG A 54 7.87 -18.55 6.43
C ARG A 54 8.24 -17.61 5.29
N LEU A 55 9.48 -17.71 4.82
CA LEU A 55 9.94 -16.91 3.67
C LEU A 55 9.12 -17.16 2.40
N LEU A 56 8.60 -18.39 2.23
CA LEU A 56 7.64 -18.73 1.17
C LEU A 56 6.34 -17.91 1.29
N ASP A 57 5.75 -17.84 2.49
CA ASP A 57 4.52 -17.07 2.74
C ASP A 57 4.74 -15.56 2.52
N VAL A 58 5.93 -15.06 2.86
CA VAL A 58 6.33 -13.66 2.59
C VAL A 58 6.39 -13.41 1.09
N ARG A 59 6.96 -14.34 0.32
CA ARG A 59 7.09 -14.22 -1.12
C ARG A 59 5.73 -14.25 -1.83
N ASP A 60 4.82 -15.13 -1.41
CA ASP A 60 3.43 -15.15 -1.89
C ASP A 60 2.71 -13.81 -1.66
N ILE A 61 2.91 -13.21 -0.48
CA ILE A 61 2.35 -11.89 -0.15
C ILE A 61 2.95 -10.81 -1.05
N PHE A 62 4.25 -10.84 -1.30
CA PHE A 62 4.91 -9.87 -2.18
C PHE A 62 4.40 -9.97 -3.61
N ASP A 63 4.25 -11.17 -4.16
CA ASP A 63 3.74 -11.37 -5.51
C ASP A 63 2.27 -10.91 -5.64
N ALA A 64 1.44 -11.21 -4.63
CA ALA A 64 0.07 -10.69 -4.57
C ALA A 64 0.03 -9.16 -4.47
N LEU A 65 0.93 -8.56 -3.69
CA LEU A 65 1.07 -7.10 -3.59
C LEU A 65 1.48 -6.46 -4.91
N ILE A 66 2.47 -7.03 -5.61
CA ILE A 66 2.94 -6.53 -6.90
C ILE A 66 1.83 -6.60 -7.95
N LYS A 67 1.06 -7.70 -7.97
CA LYS A 67 -0.09 -7.86 -8.86
C LYS A 67 -1.15 -6.78 -8.66
N LYS A 68 -1.39 -6.37 -7.41
CA LYS A 68 -2.37 -5.33 -7.07
C LYS A 68 -1.81 -3.90 -7.21
N HIS A 69 -0.53 -3.71 -6.89
CA HIS A 69 0.17 -2.43 -6.87
C HIS A 69 1.53 -2.56 -7.56
N SER A 70 1.55 -2.50 -8.89
CA SER A 70 2.78 -2.69 -9.67
C SER A 70 3.94 -1.78 -9.25
N ALA A 71 3.64 -0.58 -8.74
CA ALA A 71 4.64 0.37 -8.23
C ALA A 71 5.49 -0.18 -7.08
N VAL A 72 4.99 -1.12 -6.26
CA VAL A 72 5.82 -1.71 -5.18
C VAL A 72 6.82 -2.74 -5.70
N GLY A 73 6.68 -3.18 -6.96
CA GLY A 73 7.60 -4.12 -7.61
C GLY A 73 9.05 -3.62 -7.64
N THR A 74 9.27 -2.30 -7.69
CA THR A 74 10.62 -1.72 -7.60
C THR A 74 11.40 -2.15 -6.36
N TYR A 75 10.70 -2.54 -5.29
CA TYR A 75 11.30 -2.92 -4.01
C TYR A 75 11.07 -4.39 -3.65
N LEU A 76 10.01 -5.02 -4.15
CA LEU A 76 9.57 -6.34 -3.68
C LEU A 76 9.86 -7.49 -4.65
N THR A 77 10.23 -7.21 -5.91
CA THR A 77 10.60 -8.30 -6.84
C THR A 77 11.86 -9.03 -6.38
N ALA A 78 11.99 -10.31 -6.74
CA ALA A 78 13.21 -11.09 -6.45
C ALA A 78 14.47 -10.51 -7.11
N SER A 79 14.30 -9.69 -8.15
CA SER A 79 15.37 -8.97 -8.86
C SER A 79 15.50 -7.50 -8.43
N ALA A 80 14.79 -7.06 -7.39
CA ALA A 80 14.87 -5.68 -6.93
C ALA A 80 16.30 -5.34 -6.48
N ALA A 81 16.77 -4.12 -6.77
CA ALA A 81 18.14 -3.71 -6.46
C ALA A 81 18.48 -3.74 -4.96
N ILE A 82 17.47 -3.76 -4.08
CA ILE A 82 17.64 -3.86 -2.62
C ILE A 82 17.91 -5.30 -2.15
N VAL A 83 17.69 -6.30 -3.01
CA VAL A 83 17.92 -7.71 -2.69
C VAL A 83 19.40 -7.96 -2.44
N LYS A 84 19.72 -8.45 -1.24
CA LYS A 84 21.10 -8.71 -0.82
C LYS A 84 21.69 -9.96 -1.48
N ASP A 85 20.87 -11.00 -1.62
CA ASP A 85 21.26 -12.28 -2.22
C ASP A 85 20.22 -12.67 -3.29
N PRO A 86 20.46 -12.29 -4.55
CA PRO A 86 19.53 -12.57 -5.65
C PRO A 86 19.33 -14.06 -5.90
N ASP A 87 20.36 -14.88 -5.70
CA ASP A 87 20.30 -16.32 -5.94
C ASP A 87 19.38 -16.98 -4.90
N PHE A 88 19.52 -16.61 -3.63
CA PHE A 88 18.64 -17.06 -2.55
C PHE A 88 17.18 -16.68 -2.82
N GLU A 89 16.91 -15.43 -3.22
CA GLU A 89 15.55 -14.97 -3.50
C GLU A 89 14.95 -15.66 -4.72
N SER A 90 15.75 -15.90 -5.77
CA SER A 90 15.30 -16.66 -6.94
C SER A 90 14.94 -18.10 -6.59
N ALA A 91 15.70 -18.75 -5.70
CA ALA A 91 15.41 -20.09 -5.22
C ALA A 91 14.10 -20.14 -4.41
N CYS A 92 13.82 -19.10 -3.61
CA CYS A 92 12.54 -18.98 -2.91
C CYS A 92 11.36 -18.87 -3.88
N VAL A 93 11.51 -18.13 -4.99
CA VAL A 93 10.49 -18.04 -6.04
C VAL A 93 10.30 -19.38 -6.77
N LEU A 94 11.39 -20.07 -7.09
CA LEU A 94 11.33 -21.40 -7.72
C LEU A 94 10.65 -22.46 -6.84
N ALA A 95 10.70 -22.31 -5.53
CA ALA A 95 10.00 -23.21 -4.61
C ALA A 95 8.47 -22.99 -4.59
N LEU A 96 7.97 -21.89 -5.16
CA LEU A 96 6.54 -21.58 -5.31
C LEU A 96 5.95 -21.96 -6.67
N SER A 97 6.80 -22.23 -7.67
CA SER A 97 6.41 -22.62 -9.04
C SER A 97 6.15 -24.11 -9.18
#